data_AF-A0A355SAJ0-F1
#
_entry.id   AF-A0A355SAJ0-F1
#
_cell.length_a   1.000
_cell.length_b   1.000
_cell.length_c   1.000
_cell.angle_alpha   90.00
_cell.angle_beta   90.00
_cell.angle_gamma   90.00
#
_symmetry.space_group_name_H-M   'P 1'
#
loop_
_entity.id
_entity.type
_entity.pdbx_description
1 polymer ?
#
loop_
_entity_poly.entity_id
_entity_poly.type
_entity_poly.pdbx_seq_one_letter_code
_entity_poly.pdbx_strand_id
1 'polypeptide(L)'
;YHAFTWGPVNFVVLDNVMWGGSKKSGGTGGYTGELGEQQLTFLENLLPHLPENELLMLMMHIPLKTSESPLTPSPERDRLFRLIEKRPYTMSISGHTHWHAHMFLDEKDGWKGKKPHHHVVNVTVCGSWWRGEPDELGIPHSLGRDGAPRGYSTITFDGNQAVVDFKASRRPADYQLRIEAPSVVKRGTEKVTVYANVFNGSRHSKVRMRLGENGQWITLLKSVEPDPDFLTLKKREDSRRDKLEGITLPGAVPSHHLWKASLPLKDLQGVHRLWVQTEDMYGRTYDASHIIRIE
;
A
#
# COMPACT_ATOMS: atom_id res chain seq x y z
N TYR A 1 11.20 23.40 -0.87
CA TYR A 1 11.97 22.14 -0.78
C TYR A 1 13.22 22.36 0.03
N HIS A 2 13.73 21.34 0.71
CA HIS A 2 14.95 21.41 1.52
C HIS A 2 15.59 20.02 1.62
N ALA A 3 16.81 19.96 2.14
CA ALA A 3 17.53 18.71 2.36
C ALA A 3 18.22 18.72 3.73
N PHE A 4 18.39 17.54 4.30
CA PHE A 4 19.14 17.34 5.54
C PHE A 4 19.71 15.93 5.58
N THR A 5 20.79 15.75 6.34
CA THR A 5 21.41 14.45 6.59
C THR A 5 21.16 14.07 8.04
N TRP A 6 20.73 12.83 8.28
CA TRP A 6 20.57 12.30 9.62
C TRP A 6 21.01 10.85 9.68
N GLY A 7 21.97 10.56 10.54
CA GLY A 7 22.63 9.25 10.55
C GLY A 7 23.24 8.94 9.18
N PRO A 8 23.02 7.74 8.60
CA PRO A 8 23.60 7.34 7.31
C PRO A 8 22.76 7.73 6.08
N VAL A 9 21.76 8.62 6.23
CA VAL A 9 20.75 8.90 5.19
C VAL A 9 20.69 10.39 4.86
N ASN A 10 20.64 10.66 3.56
CA ASN A 10 20.41 11.99 3.00
C ASN A 10 18.94 12.12 2.58
N PHE A 11 18.21 13.01 3.25
CA PHE A 11 16.80 13.26 2.98
C PHE A 11 16.65 14.50 2.12
N VAL A 12 15.80 14.40 1.08
CA VAL A 12 15.39 15.55 0.27
C VAL A 12 13.88 15.63 0.23
N VAL A 13 13.35 16.74 0.75
CA VAL A 13 11.92 17.01 0.82
C VAL A 13 11.54 17.93 -0.34
N LEU A 14 10.74 17.39 -1.26
CA LEU A 14 10.31 18.02 -2.50
C LEU A 14 8.81 18.37 -2.43
N ASP A 15 8.44 19.47 -3.06
CA ASP A 15 7.05 19.91 -3.15
C ASP A 15 6.52 19.66 -4.56
N ASN A 16 5.92 18.51 -4.81
CA ASN A 16 5.48 18.15 -6.16
C ASN A 16 4.02 18.48 -6.46
N VAL A 17 3.46 19.52 -5.85
CA VAL A 17 2.08 19.97 -6.10
C VAL A 17 2.10 21.28 -6.88
N MET A 18 1.83 21.20 -8.19
CA MET A 18 1.71 22.40 -9.03
C MET A 18 0.26 22.85 -9.08
N TRP A 19 -0.05 23.92 -8.34
CA TRP A 19 -1.40 24.44 -8.24
C TRP A 19 -1.76 25.27 -9.50
N GLY A 20 -2.71 24.80 -10.31
CA GLY A 20 -3.17 25.45 -11.55
C GLY A 20 -4.09 26.67 -11.37
N GLY A 21 -4.30 27.15 -10.14
CA GLY A 21 -5.12 28.32 -9.86
C GLY A 21 -6.64 28.05 -9.88
N SER A 22 -7.40 28.96 -9.25
CA SER A 22 -8.85 28.80 -9.08
C SER A 22 -9.59 28.77 -10.42
N LYS A 23 -10.73 28.06 -10.45
CA LYS A 23 -11.61 28.11 -11.63
C LYS A 23 -12.19 29.51 -11.76
N LYS A 24 -12.27 30.02 -13.00
CA LYS A 24 -12.90 31.33 -13.29
C LYS A 24 -14.36 31.43 -12.78
N SER A 25 -15.07 30.30 -12.72
CA SER A 25 -16.45 30.20 -12.22
C SER A 25 -16.57 30.21 -10.69
N GLY A 26 -15.47 30.33 -9.95
CA GLY A 26 -15.41 30.05 -8.51
C GLY A 26 -15.21 28.56 -8.21
N GLY A 27 -14.69 28.26 -7.01
CA GLY A 27 -14.41 26.91 -6.51
C GLY A 27 -12.92 26.50 -6.55
N THR A 28 -12.63 25.30 -6.05
CA THR A 28 -11.29 24.70 -6.09
C THR A 28 -10.95 24.30 -7.53
N GLY A 29 -9.78 24.70 -8.03
CA GLY A 29 -9.29 24.23 -9.33
C GLY A 29 -8.45 22.96 -9.20
N GLY A 30 -7.74 22.60 -10.29
CA GLY A 30 -6.89 21.41 -10.36
C GLY A 30 -5.39 21.67 -10.13
N TYR A 31 -4.69 20.66 -9.66
CA TYR A 31 -3.23 20.63 -9.54
C TYR A 31 -2.67 19.50 -10.41
N THR A 32 -1.38 19.58 -10.74
CA THR A 32 -0.62 18.47 -11.34
C THR A 32 0.50 18.03 -10.40
N GLY A 33 0.95 16.78 -10.59
CA GLY A 33 2.07 16.19 -9.86
C GLY A 33 3.37 16.41 -10.60
N GLU A 34 4.02 17.54 -10.32
CA GLU A 34 5.22 18.03 -11.02
C GLU A 34 6.15 18.74 -10.02
N LEU A 35 7.47 18.67 -10.23
CA LEU A 35 8.51 19.30 -9.43
C LEU A 35 8.87 20.71 -9.92
N GLY A 36 8.76 20.96 -11.22
CA GLY A 36 9.21 22.19 -11.85
C GLY A 36 10.74 22.37 -11.87
N GLU A 37 11.17 23.32 -12.69
CA GLU A 37 12.58 23.57 -13.01
C GLU A 37 13.45 23.93 -11.79
N GLN A 38 12.89 24.70 -10.85
CA GLN A 38 13.64 25.16 -9.68
C GLN A 38 14.06 23.99 -8.78
N GLN A 39 13.17 23.01 -8.59
CA GLN A 39 13.44 21.85 -7.71
C GLN A 39 14.41 20.87 -8.33
N LEU A 40 14.30 20.66 -9.65
CA LEU A 40 15.25 19.84 -10.39
C LEU A 40 16.63 20.46 -10.40
N THR A 41 16.72 21.78 -10.58
CA THR A 41 18.00 22.52 -10.52
C THR A 41 18.59 22.49 -9.10
N PHE A 42 17.76 22.59 -8.06
CA PHE A 42 18.21 22.40 -6.69
C PHE A 42 18.79 21.01 -6.45
N LEU A 43 18.11 19.95 -6.91
CA LEU A 43 18.61 18.58 -6.82
C LEU A 43 19.94 18.42 -7.57
N GLU A 44 20.00 18.93 -8.80
CA GLU A 44 21.21 18.89 -9.63
C GLU A 44 22.42 19.52 -8.95
N ASN A 45 22.22 20.66 -8.27
CA ASN A 45 23.29 21.33 -7.53
C ASN A 45 23.61 20.66 -6.19
N LEU A 46 22.63 20.04 -5.54
CA LEU A 46 22.80 19.39 -4.24
C LEU A 46 23.53 18.04 -4.33
N LEU A 47 23.14 17.21 -5.28
CA LEU A 47 23.57 15.80 -5.36
C LEU A 47 25.11 15.60 -5.41
N PRO A 48 25.91 16.45 -6.08
CA PRO A 48 27.38 16.34 -6.05
C PRO A 48 28.00 16.46 -4.66
N HIS A 49 27.29 17.04 -3.70
CA HIS A 49 27.76 17.19 -2.32
C HIS A 49 27.37 16.01 -1.41
N LEU A 50 26.58 15.05 -1.91
CA LEU A 50 26.09 13.91 -1.13
C LEU A 50 26.83 12.62 -1.51
N PRO A 51 27.51 11.94 -0.56
CA PRO A 51 28.26 10.71 -0.83
C PRO A 51 27.41 9.66 -1.54
N GLU A 52 27.88 9.08 -2.65
CA GLU A 52 27.10 8.11 -3.45
C GLU A 52 26.85 6.77 -2.74
N ASN A 53 27.64 6.46 -1.71
CA ASN A 53 27.51 5.25 -0.89
C ASN A 53 26.46 5.37 0.22
N GLU A 54 25.90 6.57 0.45
CA GLU A 54 24.83 6.81 1.42
C GLU A 54 23.44 6.78 0.75
N LEU A 55 22.44 6.35 1.51
CA LEU A 55 21.06 6.28 1.03
C LEU A 55 20.52 7.69 0.74
N LEU A 56 20.00 7.89 -0.46
CA LEU A 56 19.21 9.07 -0.81
C LEU A 56 17.72 8.76 -0.66
N MET A 57 17.04 9.47 0.24
CA MET A 57 15.59 9.35 0.44
C MET A 57 14.86 10.60 -0.06
N LEU A 58 14.05 10.45 -1.11
CA LEU A 58 13.19 11.53 -1.60
C LEU A 58 11.81 11.46 -0.95
N MET A 59 11.33 12.59 -0.44
CA MET A 59 10.02 12.71 0.19
C MET A 59 9.17 13.71 -0.58
N MET A 60 7.94 13.36 -0.92
CA MET A 60 7.04 14.22 -1.71
C MET A 60 5.56 13.98 -1.40
N HIS A 61 4.66 14.80 -1.91
CA HIS A 61 3.23 14.64 -1.64
C HIS A 61 2.58 13.61 -2.57
N ILE A 62 2.67 13.82 -3.89
CA ILE A 62 2.03 13.00 -4.93
C ILE A 62 2.96 11.83 -5.34
N PRO A 63 2.46 10.59 -5.50
CA PRO A 63 3.31 9.48 -5.91
C PRO A 63 3.92 9.63 -7.31
N LEU A 64 5.15 9.14 -7.47
CA LEU A 64 5.79 9.00 -8.78
C LEU A 64 5.10 7.92 -9.64
N LYS A 65 4.47 6.94 -8.98
CA LYS A 65 3.78 5.81 -9.60
C LYS A 65 2.57 5.40 -8.77
N THR A 66 1.44 5.20 -9.45
CA THR A 66 0.12 4.95 -8.82
C THR A 66 -0.55 3.64 -9.28
N SER A 67 0.08 2.89 -10.18
CA SER A 67 -0.43 1.58 -10.64
C SER A 67 0.72 0.70 -11.18
N GLU A 68 0.45 -0.57 -11.50
CA GLU A 68 1.45 -1.47 -12.11
C GLU A 68 1.72 -1.16 -13.58
N SER A 69 0.83 -0.39 -14.23
CA SER A 69 0.95 0.02 -15.62
C SER A 69 2.21 0.87 -15.83
N PRO A 70 2.87 0.74 -16.99
CA PRO A 70 3.98 1.61 -17.37
C PRO A 70 3.57 3.09 -17.25
N LEU A 71 4.49 3.91 -16.75
CA LEU A 71 4.26 5.34 -16.68
C LEU A 71 4.27 6.00 -18.06
N THR A 72 3.36 6.94 -18.30
CA THR A 72 3.42 7.81 -19.47
C THR A 72 4.70 8.65 -19.44
N PRO A 73 5.51 8.72 -20.51
CA PRO A 73 6.74 9.51 -20.55
C PRO A 73 6.52 10.96 -20.10
N SER A 74 7.48 11.50 -19.34
CA SER A 74 7.45 12.87 -18.83
C SER A 74 8.88 13.42 -18.80
N PRO A 75 9.21 14.49 -19.56
CA PRO A 75 10.56 15.06 -19.57
C PRO A 75 11.07 15.42 -18.17
N GLU A 76 10.18 15.92 -17.31
CA GLU A 76 10.52 16.31 -15.94
C GLU A 76 10.87 15.09 -15.09
N ARG A 77 10.05 14.04 -15.12
CA ARG A 77 10.33 12.81 -14.38
C ARG A 77 11.55 12.08 -14.94
N ASP A 78 11.76 12.13 -16.25
CA ASP A 78 12.94 11.57 -16.89
C ASP A 78 14.22 12.29 -16.43
N ARG A 79 14.16 13.63 -16.29
CA ARG A 79 15.24 14.44 -15.69
C ARG A 79 15.47 14.06 -14.24
N LEU A 80 14.43 13.93 -13.41
CA LEU A 80 14.56 13.42 -12.05
C LEU A 80 15.26 12.06 -12.02
N PHE A 81 14.84 11.11 -12.86
CA PHE A 81 15.46 9.79 -12.93
C PHE A 81 16.93 9.88 -13.34
N ARG A 82 17.30 10.70 -14.35
CA ARG A 82 18.70 10.88 -14.75
C ARG A 82 19.58 11.35 -13.59
N LEU A 83 19.05 12.24 -12.75
CA LEU A 83 19.78 12.78 -11.60
C LEU A 83 20.09 11.72 -10.54
N ILE A 84 19.20 10.74 -10.33
CA ILE A 84 19.30 9.82 -9.18
C ILE A 84 19.59 8.36 -9.54
N GLU A 85 19.37 7.91 -10.78
CA GLU A 85 19.38 6.49 -11.15
C GLU A 85 20.74 5.80 -11.10
N LYS A 86 21.82 6.60 -11.14
CA LYS A 86 23.19 6.08 -11.00
C LYS A 86 23.54 5.81 -9.54
N ARG A 87 22.78 6.37 -8.59
CA ARG A 87 23.00 6.15 -7.17
C ARG A 87 22.56 4.73 -6.81
N PRO A 88 23.44 3.92 -6.19
CA PRO A 88 23.13 2.53 -5.86
C PRO A 88 22.09 2.38 -4.75
N TYR A 89 21.93 3.42 -3.92
CA TYR A 89 21.05 3.43 -2.76
C TYR A 89 20.12 4.64 -2.83
N THR A 90 18.92 4.42 -3.35
CA THR A 90 17.91 5.45 -3.53
C THR A 90 16.52 4.89 -3.26
N MET A 91 15.71 5.67 -2.57
CA MET A 91 14.33 5.34 -2.22
C MET A 91 13.48 6.60 -2.26
N SER A 92 12.18 6.47 -2.49
CA SER A 92 11.27 7.59 -2.33
C SER A 92 9.98 7.22 -1.63
N ILE A 93 9.34 8.20 -1.00
CA ILE A 93 8.06 8.05 -0.31
C ILE A 93 7.10 9.20 -0.67
N SER A 94 5.82 8.88 -0.75
CA SER A 94 4.76 9.86 -0.98
C SER A 94 3.49 9.55 -0.19
N GLY A 95 2.57 10.50 -0.09
CA GLY A 95 1.23 10.31 0.49
C GLY A 95 0.14 10.45 -0.56
N HIS A 96 -0.76 11.42 -0.34
CA HIS A 96 -1.80 11.90 -1.26
C HIS A 96 -2.98 10.96 -1.56
N THR A 97 -2.75 9.66 -1.73
CA THR A 97 -3.73 8.81 -2.42
C THR A 97 -4.74 8.10 -1.54
N HIS A 98 -4.51 8.07 -0.22
CA HIS A 98 -5.35 7.35 0.75
C HIS A 98 -5.43 5.83 0.50
N TRP A 99 -4.33 5.26 0.02
CA TRP A 99 -4.03 3.84 -0.07
C TRP A 99 -2.52 3.63 0.13
N HIS A 100 -2.09 2.40 0.35
CA HIS A 100 -0.71 2.02 0.63
C HIS A 100 -0.17 1.03 -0.40
N ALA A 101 1.08 1.22 -0.86
CA ALA A 101 1.75 0.20 -1.66
C ALA A 101 3.27 0.39 -1.71
N HIS A 102 3.93 -0.71 -2.07
CA HIS A 102 5.31 -0.72 -2.56
C HIS A 102 5.31 -0.73 -4.09
N MET A 103 5.70 0.40 -4.68
CA MET A 103 5.89 0.56 -6.12
C MET A 103 7.38 0.41 -6.49
N PHE A 104 7.64 -0.25 -7.60
CA PHE A 104 8.99 -0.39 -8.14
C PHE A 104 9.01 0.20 -9.54
N LEU A 105 9.86 1.20 -9.75
CA LEU A 105 10.07 1.82 -11.04
C LEU A 105 11.22 1.12 -11.76
N ASP A 106 10.95 0.58 -12.94
CA ASP A 106 11.93 -0.14 -13.76
C ASP A 106 12.00 0.42 -15.20
N GLU A 107 12.68 -0.27 -16.11
CA GLU A 107 12.91 0.21 -17.48
C GLU A 107 11.61 0.59 -18.21
N LYS A 108 10.51 -0.13 -17.96
CA LYS A 108 9.21 0.18 -18.59
C LYS A 108 8.63 1.52 -18.12
N ASP A 109 9.09 2.02 -16.98
CA ASP A 109 8.69 3.29 -16.39
C ASP A 109 9.62 4.45 -16.79
N GLY A 110 10.67 4.16 -17.57
CA GLY A 110 11.73 5.09 -17.95
C GLY A 110 12.95 5.07 -17.03
N TRP A 111 12.97 4.24 -15.98
CA TRP A 111 14.10 4.14 -15.05
C TRP A 111 15.26 3.33 -15.64
N LYS A 112 16.49 3.86 -15.70
CA LYS A 112 17.66 3.14 -16.26
C LYS A 112 18.70 2.77 -15.20
N GLY A 113 18.33 2.82 -13.92
CA GLY A 113 19.20 2.34 -12.83
C GLY A 113 19.34 0.82 -12.85
N LYS A 114 20.46 0.31 -12.30
CA LYS A 114 20.79 -1.13 -12.30
C LYS A 114 19.74 -2.01 -11.61
N LYS A 115 19.04 -1.47 -10.62
CA LYS A 115 17.93 -2.12 -9.89
C LYS A 115 16.71 -1.20 -9.95
N PRO A 116 15.48 -1.74 -9.88
CA PRO A 116 14.28 -0.91 -9.81
C PRO A 116 14.33 0.06 -8.62
N HIS A 117 13.92 1.31 -8.84
CA HIS A 117 13.78 2.30 -7.76
C HIS A 117 12.57 1.96 -6.90
N HIS A 118 12.76 1.85 -5.59
CA HIS A 118 11.68 1.57 -4.65
C HIS A 118 10.98 2.87 -4.23
N HIS A 119 9.71 2.98 -4.59
CA HIS A 119 8.82 4.08 -4.21
C HIS A 119 7.70 3.57 -3.30
N VAL A 120 7.57 4.13 -2.10
CA VAL A 120 6.51 3.80 -1.15
C VAL A 120 5.38 4.80 -1.28
N VAL A 121 4.19 4.32 -1.60
CA VAL A 121 2.96 5.07 -1.38
C VAL A 121 2.54 4.81 0.05
N ASN A 122 2.73 5.81 0.90
CA ASN A 122 2.63 5.67 2.33
C ASN A 122 1.17 5.61 2.79
N VAL A 123 0.93 4.76 3.79
CA VAL A 123 -0.38 4.68 4.43
C VAL A 123 -0.80 6.01 5.03
N THR A 124 -2.11 6.23 5.17
CA THR A 124 -2.67 7.44 5.75
C THR A 124 -3.19 7.20 7.17
N VAL A 125 -2.76 8.07 8.08
CA VAL A 125 -3.24 8.09 9.48
C VAL A 125 -4.76 8.28 9.54
N CYS A 126 -5.30 9.07 8.62
CA CYS A 126 -6.74 9.33 8.50
C CYS A 126 -7.50 8.27 7.69
N GLY A 127 -6.82 7.23 7.18
CA GLY A 127 -7.42 6.30 6.23
C GLY A 127 -8.01 7.05 5.03
N SER A 128 -9.25 6.77 4.67
CA SER A 128 -10.01 7.54 3.67
C SER A 128 -10.67 8.81 4.24
N TRP A 129 -9.90 9.82 4.68
CA TRP A 129 -10.38 11.12 5.16
C TRP A 129 -11.30 11.07 6.39
N TRP A 130 -11.00 10.23 7.38
CA TRP A 130 -11.84 10.08 8.58
C TRP A 130 -13.30 9.74 8.23
N ARG A 131 -13.51 8.92 7.19
CA ARG A 131 -14.82 8.45 6.74
C ARG A 131 -15.14 7.05 7.26
N GLY A 132 -16.39 6.67 7.13
CA GLY A 132 -16.98 5.43 7.60
C GLY A 132 -17.82 5.62 8.86
N GLU A 133 -18.54 4.56 9.24
CA GLU A 133 -19.27 4.48 10.50
C GLU A 133 -18.30 4.64 11.70
N PRO A 134 -18.53 5.61 12.61
CA PRO A 134 -17.81 5.75 13.87
C PRO A 134 -17.95 4.51 14.76
N ASP A 135 -16.87 4.22 15.51
CA ASP A 135 -16.90 3.26 16.61
C ASP A 135 -17.42 3.89 17.91
N GLU A 136 -17.37 3.14 19.01
CA GLU A 136 -17.84 3.57 20.33
C GLU A 136 -17.11 4.81 20.90
N LEU A 137 -15.95 5.18 20.33
CA LEU A 137 -15.19 6.37 20.69
C LEU A 137 -15.44 7.54 19.73
N GLY A 138 -16.41 7.40 18.82
CA GLY A 138 -16.71 8.39 17.79
C GLY A 138 -15.66 8.43 16.68
N ILE A 139 -14.79 7.41 16.58
CA ILE A 139 -13.73 7.40 15.57
C ILE A 139 -14.16 6.53 14.39
N PRO A 140 -14.29 7.09 13.17
CA PRO A 140 -14.63 6.31 11.97
C PRO A 140 -13.63 5.18 11.72
N HIS A 141 -14.11 4.03 11.25
CA HIS A 141 -13.24 2.89 10.95
C HIS A 141 -12.18 3.23 9.89
N SER A 142 -12.49 4.14 8.96
CA SER A 142 -11.55 4.79 8.05
C SER A 142 -10.58 3.82 7.38
N LEU A 143 -11.10 2.80 6.70
CA LEU A 143 -10.25 2.00 5.81
C LEU A 143 -9.65 2.87 4.70
N GLY A 144 -8.42 2.56 4.31
CA GLY A 144 -7.84 3.01 3.05
C GLY A 144 -8.69 2.53 1.89
N ARG A 145 -8.62 3.23 0.74
CA ARG A 145 -9.44 2.90 -0.44
C ARG A 145 -9.13 1.53 -1.03
N ASP A 146 -8.00 0.95 -0.66
CA ASP A 146 -7.44 -0.37 -0.99
C ASP A 146 -7.78 -1.46 0.04
N GLY A 147 -8.59 -1.15 1.04
CA GLY A 147 -9.00 -2.08 2.11
C GLY A 147 -8.00 -2.25 3.26
N ALA A 148 -6.84 -1.59 3.22
CA ALA A 148 -5.93 -1.58 4.36
C ALA A 148 -6.53 -0.76 5.54
N PRO A 149 -6.28 -1.14 6.80
CA PRO A 149 -6.64 -0.30 7.94
C PRO A 149 -5.82 0.99 7.92
N ARG A 150 -6.35 2.07 8.50
CA ARG A 150 -5.54 3.25 8.77
C ARG A 150 -4.36 2.90 9.69
N GLY A 151 -3.28 3.64 9.55
CA GLY A 151 -2.07 3.37 10.29
C GLY A 151 -0.97 4.36 9.97
N TYR A 152 0.24 3.96 10.33
CA TYR A 152 1.47 4.69 10.02
C TYR A 152 2.55 3.69 9.64
N SER A 153 3.59 4.21 8.97
CA SER A 153 4.78 3.43 8.67
C SER A 153 5.91 3.82 9.62
N THR A 154 6.73 2.86 10.02
CA THR A 154 8.04 3.10 10.63
C THR A 154 9.10 2.70 9.62
N ILE A 155 10.08 3.56 9.40
CA ILE A 155 11.19 3.25 8.48
C ILE A 155 12.47 3.15 9.31
N THR A 156 13.07 1.97 9.29
CA THR A 156 14.34 1.69 9.96
C THR A 156 15.46 1.75 8.94
N PHE A 157 16.49 2.54 9.23
CA PHE A 157 17.67 2.68 8.38
C PHE A 157 18.87 2.03 9.06
N ASP A 158 19.55 1.15 8.33
CA ASP A 158 20.82 0.54 8.73
C ASP A 158 21.82 0.68 7.58
N GLY A 159 22.73 1.66 7.72
CA GLY A 159 23.60 2.09 6.63
C GLY A 159 22.80 2.52 5.40
N ASN A 160 22.91 1.74 4.32
CA ASN A 160 22.22 1.98 3.06
C ASN A 160 20.94 1.15 2.86
N GLN A 161 20.52 0.41 3.88
CA GLN A 161 19.30 -0.40 3.86
C GLN A 161 18.14 0.36 4.51
N ALA A 162 16.94 0.16 3.97
CA ALA A 162 15.71 0.71 4.51
C ALA A 162 14.65 -0.39 4.64
N VAL A 163 14.14 -0.57 5.86
CA VAL A 163 13.03 -1.47 6.18
C VAL A 163 11.80 -0.63 6.49
N VAL A 164 10.72 -0.84 5.74
CA VAL A 164 9.45 -0.16 5.95
C VAL A 164 8.48 -1.11 6.62
N ASP A 165 8.06 -0.74 7.82
CA ASP A 165 7.09 -1.47 8.63
C ASP A 165 5.76 -0.73 8.66
N PHE A 166 4.66 -1.47 8.56
CA PHE A 166 3.33 -0.93 8.71
C PHE A 166 2.78 -1.21 10.11
N LYS A 167 2.13 -0.21 10.70
CA LYS A 167 1.40 -0.36 11.96
C LYS A 167 -0.05 0.08 11.79
N ALA A 168 -0.96 -0.88 11.80
CA ALA A 168 -2.39 -0.61 11.92
C ALA A 168 -2.69 0.06 13.28
N SER A 169 -3.40 1.19 13.23
CA SER A 169 -3.81 1.93 14.42
C SER A 169 -4.75 1.09 15.30
N ARG A 170 -4.55 1.13 16.62
CA ARG A 170 -5.38 0.40 17.61
C ARG A 170 -5.44 -1.13 17.39
N ARG A 171 -4.45 -1.69 16.72
CA ARG A 171 -4.26 -3.15 16.59
C ARG A 171 -2.91 -3.55 17.21
N PRO A 172 -2.66 -4.84 17.47
CA PRO A 172 -1.32 -5.36 17.75
C PRO A 172 -0.31 -5.09 16.62
N ALA A 173 0.99 -5.24 16.88
CA ALA A 173 2.03 -5.03 15.87
C ALA A 173 2.11 -6.17 14.83
N ASP A 174 1.72 -7.38 15.21
CA ASP A 174 1.66 -8.58 14.37
C ASP A 174 0.39 -8.66 13.49
N TYR A 175 -0.56 -7.73 13.66
CA TYR A 175 -1.72 -7.61 12.76
C TYR A 175 -1.31 -7.01 11.40
N GLN A 176 -0.71 -7.85 10.56
CA GLN A 176 -0.15 -7.48 9.26
C GLN A 176 -0.97 -7.97 8.05
N LEU A 177 -1.95 -8.83 8.27
CA LEU A 177 -2.85 -9.30 7.22
C LEU A 177 -4.27 -9.55 7.73
N ARG A 178 -5.23 -9.47 6.81
CA ARG A 178 -6.63 -9.88 7.00
C ARG A 178 -6.99 -10.98 6.02
N ILE A 179 -7.73 -11.98 6.51
CA ILE A 179 -8.26 -13.07 5.70
C ILE A 179 -9.72 -12.78 5.41
N GLU A 180 -10.08 -12.80 4.14
CA GLU A 180 -11.47 -12.72 3.68
C GLU A 180 -11.86 -14.09 3.10
N ALA A 181 -12.77 -14.75 3.81
CA ALA A 181 -13.28 -16.08 3.52
C ALA A 181 -14.67 -16.25 4.16
N PRO A 182 -15.55 -17.10 3.61
CA PRO A 182 -16.85 -17.35 4.23
C PRO A 182 -16.69 -18.02 5.60
N SER A 183 -17.36 -17.50 6.63
CA SER A 183 -17.39 -18.15 7.95
C SER A 183 -18.28 -19.38 7.99
N VAL A 184 -19.26 -19.48 7.07
CA VAL A 184 -20.14 -20.64 6.89
C VAL A 184 -20.19 -21.01 5.41
N VAL A 185 -20.00 -22.29 5.13
CA VAL A 185 -20.01 -22.88 3.79
C VAL A 185 -20.97 -24.05 3.79
N LYS A 186 -21.79 -24.15 2.73
CA LYS A 186 -22.73 -25.26 2.56
C LYS A 186 -21.97 -26.58 2.36
N ARG A 187 -22.43 -27.66 3.00
CA ARG A 187 -21.92 -29.01 2.74
C ARG A 187 -22.04 -29.37 1.26
N GLY A 188 -20.97 -29.95 0.72
CA GLY A 188 -20.86 -30.30 -0.69
C GLY A 188 -20.34 -29.16 -1.58
N THR A 189 -20.09 -27.97 -1.05
CA THR A 189 -19.31 -26.95 -1.76
C THR A 189 -17.89 -27.49 -2.02
N GLU A 190 -17.51 -27.61 -3.28
CA GLU A 190 -16.22 -28.18 -3.66
C GLU A 190 -15.04 -27.28 -3.28
N LYS A 191 -15.20 -25.96 -3.44
CA LYS A 191 -14.18 -24.96 -3.17
C LYS A 191 -14.78 -23.59 -2.91
N VAL A 192 -14.02 -22.76 -2.20
CA VAL A 192 -14.29 -21.33 -2.01
C VAL A 192 -13.05 -20.52 -2.36
N THR A 193 -13.23 -19.26 -2.77
CA THR A 193 -12.10 -18.34 -2.95
C THR A 193 -11.75 -17.72 -1.61
N VAL A 194 -10.48 -17.76 -1.25
CA VAL A 194 -9.91 -17.11 -0.07
C VAL A 194 -9.06 -15.95 -0.54
N TYR A 195 -9.23 -14.81 0.11
CA TYR A 195 -8.41 -13.62 -0.06
C TYR A 195 -7.56 -13.39 1.18
N ALA A 196 -6.35 -12.88 0.97
CA ALA A 196 -5.47 -12.36 2.00
C ALA A 196 -5.06 -10.95 1.60
N ASN A 197 -5.45 -9.97 2.41
CA ASN A 197 -4.96 -8.59 2.32
C ASN A 197 -3.77 -8.44 3.25
N VAL A 198 -2.55 -8.41 2.70
CA VAL A 198 -1.30 -8.26 3.47
C VAL A 198 -0.91 -6.80 3.44
N PHE A 199 -1.18 -6.03 4.49
CA PHE A 199 -1.27 -4.57 4.39
C PHE A 199 -0.01 -3.87 3.86
N ASN A 200 1.18 -4.37 4.21
CA ASN A 200 2.49 -3.85 3.74
C ASN A 200 3.12 -4.74 2.64
N GLY A 201 2.29 -5.53 1.97
CA GLY A 201 2.71 -6.51 0.99
C GLY A 201 3.28 -5.86 -0.28
N SER A 202 4.27 -6.51 -0.87
CA SER A 202 4.88 -6.08 -2.13
C SER A 202 4.85 -7.21 -3.17
N ARG A 203 5.31 -6.95 -4.41
CA ARG A 203 5.50 -8.01 -5.41
C ARG A 203 6.51 -9.09 -5.01
N HIS A 204 7.30 -8.85 -3.96
CA HIS A 204 8.28 -9.79 -3.42
C HIS A 204 7.75 -10.58 -2.22
N SER A 205 6.54 -10.26 -1.73
CA SER A 205 5.88 -11.03 -0.67
C SER A 205 5.38 -12.38 -1.19
N LYS A 206 5.52 -13.41 -0.37
CA LYS A 206 4.94 -14.74 -0.61
C LYS A 206 3.79 -14.96 0.35
N VAL A 207 2.70 -15.56 -0.12
CA VAL A 207 1.52 -15.84 0.71
C VAL A 207 1.06 -17.27 0.48
N ARG A 208 0.78 -17.97 1.58
CA ARG A 208 0.31 -19.36 1.56
C ARG A 208 -0.79 -19.56 2.60
N MET A 209 -1.68 -20.51 2.35
CA MET A 209 -2.72 -20.91 3.30
C MET A 209 -2.72 -22.41 3.54
N ARG A 210 -3.26 -22.85 4.67
CA ARG A 210 -3.54 -24.26 4.95
C ARG A 210 -4.78 -24.39 5.81
N LEU A 211 -5.43 -25.54 5.74
CA LEU A 211 -6.57 -25.87 6.60
C LEU A 211 -6.13 -26.80 7.73
N GLY A 212 -6.43 -26.43 8.98
CA GLY A 212 -5.96 -27.14 10.17
C GLY A 212 -4.43 -27.06 10.36
N GLU A 213 -3.94 -27.77 11.38
CA GLU A 213 -2.51 -27.75 11.73
C GLU A 213 -1.63 -28.57 10.78
N ASN A 214 -2.21 -29.61 10.16
CA ASN A 214 -1.49 -30.58 9.32
C ASN A 214 -1.89 -30.50 7.84
N GLY A 215 -2.67 -29.49 7.44
CA GLY A 215 -3.07 -29.30 6.05
C GLY A 215 -1.87 -28.97 5.15
N GLN A 216 -1.98 -29.35 3.88
CA GLN A 216 -1.01 -28.96 2.86
C GLN A 216 -1.06 -27.46 2.61
N TRP A 217 0.11 -26.85 2.41
CA TRP A 217 0.21 -25.44 2.04
C TRP A 217 -0.23 -25.22 0.60
N ILE A 218 -1.11 -24.25 0.40
CA ILE A 218 -1.60 -23.78 -0.89
C ILE A 218 -1.05 -22.36 -1.09
N THR A 219 -0.30 -22.13 -2.15
CA THR A 219 0.21 -20.80 -2.50
C THR A 219 -0.92 -19.91 -3.00
N LEU A 220 -1.00 -18.68 -2.50
CA LEU A 220 -1.90 -17.66 -3.02
C LEU A 220 -1.18 -16.82 -4.08
N LEU A 221 -1.93 -16.42 -5.11
CA LEU A 221 -1.42 -15.60 -6.20
C LEU A 221 -1.77 -14.13 -5.96
N LYS A 222 -0.80 -13.24 -6.18
CA LYS A 222 -1.02 -11.79 -6.10
C LYS A 222 -2.12 -11.37 -7.08
N SER A 223 -3.02 -10.50 -6.65
CA SER A 223 -4.04 -9.87 -7.49
C SER A 223 -4.07 -8.36 -7.27
N VAL A 224 -4.44 -7.62 -8.31
CA VAL A 224 -4.60 -6.16 -8.25
C VAL A 224 -6.03 -5.83 -8.64
N GLU A 225 -6.88 -5.74 -7.62
CA GLU A 225 -8.32 -5.53 -7.74
C GLU A 225 -8.87 -4.89 -6.45
N PRO A 226 -10.09 -4.34 -6.44
CA PRO A 226 -10.68 -3.81 -5.22
C PRO A 226 -10.83 -4.90 -4.14
N ASP A 227 -10.51 -4.56 -2.89
CA ASP A 227 -10.61 -5.46 -1.75
C ASP A 227 -12.07 -5.90 -1.50
N PRO A 228 -12.38 -7.22 -1.53
CA PRO A 228 -13.76 -7.70 -1.39
C PRO A 228 -14.41 -7.33 -0.05
N ASP A 229 -13.60 -7.27 1.00
CA ASP A 229 -14.01 -6.87 2.35
C ASP A 229 -14.44 -5.40 2.38
N PHE A 230 -13.66 -4.51 1.74
CA PHE A 230 -13.99 -3.10 1.56
C PHE A 230 -15.29 -2.96 0.75
N LEU A 231 -15.45 -3.72 -0.33
CA LEU A 231 -16.68 -3.69 -1.14
C LEU A 231 -17.90 -4.13 -0.33
N THR A 232 -17.78 -5.19 0.46
CA THR A 232 -18.84 -5.69 1.34
C THR A 232 -19.20 -4.64 2.41
N LEU A 233 -18.21 -4.03 3.05
CA LEU A 233 -18.40 -2.96 4.02
C LEU A 233 -19.07 -1.74 3.39
N LYS A 234 -18.60 -1.32 2.22
CA LYS A 234 -19.16 -0.18 1.49
C LYS A 234 -20.63 -0.42 1.12
N LYS A 235 -20.96 -1.61 0.63
CA LYS A 235 -22.35 -2.02 0.34
C LYS A 235 -23.23 -2.01 1.60
N ARG A 236 -22.69 -2.50 2.73
CA ARG A 236 -23.38 -2.46 4.03
C ARG A 236 -23.68 -1.02 4.44
N GLU A 237 -22.71 -0.13 4.33
CA GLU A 237 -22.90 1.28 4.64
C GLU A 237 -23.95 1.94 3.75
N ASP A 238 -23.87 1.72 2.43
CA ASP A 238 -24.82 2.29 1.48
C ASP A 238 -26.26 1.80 1.74
N SER A 239 -26.44 0.53 2.13
CA SER A 239 -27.77 -0.02 2.48
C SER A 239 -28.38 0.56 3.76
N ARG A 240 -27.58 1.27 4.57
CA ARG A 240 -27.99 1.85 5.86
C ARG A 240 -27.73 3.35 5.93
N ARG A 241 -27.55 4.03 4.80
CA ARG A 241 -27.13 5.43 4.71
C ARG A 241 -27.91 6.35 5.65
N ASP A 242 -29.24 6.24 5.71
CA ASP A 242 -30.09 7.09 6.53
C ASP A 242 -29.94 6.87 8.05
N LYS A 243 -29.24 5.79 8.45
CA LYS A 243 -29.00 5.39 9.84
C LYS A 243 -27.53 5.48 10.25
N LEU A 244 -26.65 5.92 9.35
CA LEU A 244 -25.23 6.04 9.65
C LEU A 244 -24.95 7.40 10.27
N GLU A 245 -24.25 7.37 11.40
CA GLU A 245 -23.54 8.53 11.90
C GLU A 245 -22.26 8.67 11.05
N GLY A 246 -21.98 9.86 10.50
CA GLY A 246 -20.76 10.13 9.73
C GLY A 246 -20.87 10.05 8.19
N ILE A 247 -19.74 10.30 7.52
CA ILE A 247 -19.64 10.31 6.05
C ILE A 247 -19.25 8.91 5.58
N THR A 248 -20.06 8.29 4.74
CA THR A 248 -19.78 6.96 4.15
C THR A 248 -18.40 6.87 3.50
N LEU A 249 -17.82 5.68 3.48
CA LEU A 249 -16.60 5.39 2.73
C LEU A 249 -16.67 5.88 1.27
N PRO A 250 -15.53 6.31 0.71
CA PRO A 250 -15.43 6.64 -0.71
C PRO A 250 -15.47 5.37 -1.58
N GLY A 251 -15.38 5.56 -2.90
CA GLY A 251 -15.20 4.45 -3.84
C GLY A 251 -13.85 3.75 -3.66
N ALA A 252 -13.88 2.42 -3.74
CA ALA A 252 -12.70 1.56 -3.69
C ALA A 252 -11.72 1.86 -4.83
N VAL A 253 -10.45 1.52 -4.63
CA VAL A 253 -9.44 1.43 -5.69
C VAL A 253 -8.85 0.02 -5.71
N PRO A 254 -8.21 -0.39 -6.81
CA PRO A 254 -7.45 -1.62 -6.82
C PRO A 254 -6.39 -1.62 -5.71
N SER A 255 -6.37 -2.68 -4.92
CA SER A 255 -5.36 -2.90 -3.90
C SER A 255 -4.13 -3.57 -4.53
N HIS A 256 -2.93 -3.10 -4.15
CA HIS A 256 -1.67 -3.67 -4.63
C HIS A 256 -1.13 -4.80 -3.74
N HIS A 257 -1.87 -5.13 -2.68
CA HIS A 257 -1.43 -6.00 -1.62
C HIS A 257 -2.52 -7.05 -1.27
N LEU A 258 -3.15 -7.59 -2.32
CA LEU A 258 -4.07 -8.72 -2.26
C LEU A 258 -3.46 -9.98 -2.85
N TRP A 259 -3.76 -11.10 -2.21
CA TRP A 259 -3.47 -12.45 -2.69
C TRP A 259 -4.72 -13.31 -2.62
N LYS A 260 -4.91 -14.21 -3.57
CA LYS A 260 -6.06 -15.13 -3.57
C LYS A 260 -5.71 -16.53 -4.05
N ALA A 261 -6.47 -17.51 -3.57
CA ALA A 261 -6.47 -18.88 -4.07
C ALA A 261 -7.83 -19.54 -3.84
N SER A 262 -8.09 -20.63 -4.55
CA SER A 262 -9.20 -21.53 -4.22
C SER A 262 -8.80 -22.47 -3.09
N LEU A 263 -9.62 -22.54 -2.05
CA LEU A 263 -9.52 -23.50 -0.95
C LEU A 263 -10.44 -24.70 -1.26
N PRO A 264 -9.90 -25.90 -1.49
CA PRO A 264 -10.70 -27.12 -1.63
C PRO A 264 -11.38 -27.47 -0.30
N LEU A 265 -12.68 -27.74 -0.35
CA LEU A 265 -13.50 -28.10 0.81
C LEU A 265 -14.26 -29.42 0.62
N LYS A 266 -13.99 -30.11 -0.50
CA LYS A 266 -14.63 -31.39 -0.81
C LYS A 266 -14.42 -32.37 0.34
N ASP A 267 -15.49 -33.07 0.71
CA ASP A 267 -15.53 -34.11 1.74
C ASP A 267 -15.27 -33.62 3.19
N LEU A 268 -15.22 -32.30 3.40
CA LEU A 268 -15.09 -31.72 4.74
C LEU A 268 -16.45 -31.45 5.40
N GLN A 269 -16.50 -31.54 6.72
CA GLN A 269 -17.66 -31.17 7.56
C GLN A 269 -17.17 -30.59 8.89
N GLY A 270 -17.98 -29.75 9.52
CA GLY A 270 -17.74 -29.25 10.87
C GLY A 270 -16.91 -27.96 10.89
N VAL A 271 -16.21 -27.71 11.99
CA VAL A 271 -15.45 -26.48 12.22
C VAL A 271 -13.99 -26.69 11.85
N HIS A 272 -13.48 -25.84 10.98
CA HIS A 272 -12.09 -25.86 10.51
C HIS A 272 -11.42 -24.51 10.75
N ARG A 273 -10.13 -24.53 11.07
CA ARG A 273 -9.29 -23.33 11.14
C ARG A 273 -8.51 -23.17 9.86
N LEU A 274 -8.75 -22.09 9.13
CA LEU A 274 -7.92 -21.66 8.01
C LEU A 274 -6.77 -20.82 8.56
N TRP A 275 -5.54 -21.20 8.23
CA TRP A 275 -4.33 -20.42 8.49
C TRP A 275 -3.85 -19.77 7.20
N VAL A 276 -3.45 -18.51 7.28
CA VAL A 276 -2.75 -17.80 6.20
C VAL A 276 -1.46 -17.24 6.76
N GLN A 277 -0.36 -17.48 6.04
CA GLN A 277 0.96 -16.96 6.36
C GLN A 277 1.46 -16.12 5.18
N THR A 278 2.09 -14.99 5.50
CA THR A 278 2.90 -14.23 4.56
C THR A 278 4.37 -14.23 4.98
N GLU A 279 5.27 -14.29 4.01
CA GLU A 279 6.68 -13.91 4.14
C GLU A 279 6.84 -12.57 3.40
N ASP A 280 7.29 -11.53 4.11
CA ASP A 280 7.53 -10.21 3.52
C ASP A 280 8.82 -10.18 2.70
N MET A 281 9.09 -9.06 2.03
CA MET A 281 10.30 -8.92 1.19
C MET A 281 11.62 -8.90 1.96
N TYR A 282 11.56 -8.90 3.29
CA TYR A 282 12.70 -8.98 4.20
C TYR A 282 12.84 -10.38 4.84
N GLY A 283 12.00 -11.33 4.46
CA GLY A 283 12.01 -12.70 4.97
C GLY A 283 11.32 -12.89 6.32
N ARG A 284 10.60 -11.89 6.83
CA ARG A 284 9.85 -11.99 8.09
C ARG A 284 8.48 -12.58 7.84
N THR A 285 7.98 -13.38 8.77
CA THR A 285 6.68 -14.06 8.62
C THR A 285 5.61 -13.49 9.54
N TYR A 286 4.39 -13.39 9.02
CA TYR A 286 3.20 -13.03 9.79
C TYR A 286 2.07 -13.99 9.48
N ASP A 287 1.32 -14.37 10.51
CA ASP A 287 0.25 -15.35 10.44
C ASP A 287 -1.09 -14.73 10.84
N ALA A 288 -2.16 -15.18 10.18
CA ALA A 288 -3.53 -14.92 10.58
C ALA A 288 -4.34 -16.22 10.50
N SER A 289 -5.48 -16.25 11.18
CA SER A 289 -6.40 -17.38 11.09
C SER A 289 -7.85 -16.95 11.01
N HIS A 290 -8.67 -17.75 10.33
CA HIS A 290 -10.10 -17.59 10.19
C HIS A 290 -10.81 -18.93 10.47
N ILE A 291 -12.01 -18.89 11.04
CA ILE A 291 -12.81 -20.10 11.30
C ILE A 291 -13.83 -20.29 10.19
N ILE A 292 -13.87 -21.49 9.62
CA ILE A 292 -14.84 -21.89 8.59
C ILE A 292 -15.68 -23.03 9.14
N ARG A 293 -17.00 -22.86 9.12
CA ARG A 293 -17.97 -23.92 9.41
C ARG A 293 -18.50 -24.50 8.11
N ILE A 294 -18.52 -25.83 8.01
CA ILE A 294 -19.04 -26.55 6.84
C ILE A 294 -20.24 -27.38 7.29
N GLU A 295 -21.43 -26.96 6.87
CA GLU A 295 -22.73 -27.50 7.31
C GLU A 295 -23.75 -27.65 6.17
#